data_AF-H6QPK4-F1
#
_entry.id   AF-H6QPK4-F1
#
_cell.length_a   1.000
_cell.length_b   1.000
_cell.length_c   1.000
_cell.angle_alpha   90.00
_cell.angle_beta   90.00
_cell.angle_gamma   90.00
#
_symmetry.space_group_name_H-M   'P 1'
#
loop_
_entity.id
_entity.type
_entity.pdbx_description
1 polymer ?
#
loop_
_entity_poly.entity_id
_entity_poly.type
_entity_poly.pdbx_seq_one_letter_code
_entity_poly.pdbx_strand_id
1 'polypeptide(L)' 'MSRKASIQATNRRQTARTLWEDLQVDGYIRFYPYGIEVNLTVSSKDTCFTYRRFIPYPHTH' A
#
# COMPACT_ATOMS: atom_id res chain seq x y z
N MET A 1 -26.65 11.19 -28.36
CA MET A 1 -26.11 10.51 -27.16
C MET A 1 -24.66 10.08 -27.46
N SER A 2 -23.71 10.57 -26.66
CA SER A 2 -22.27 10.68 -27.00
C SER A 2 -21.46 9.43 -26.64
N ARG A 3 -20.91 8.73 -27.65
CA ARG A 3 -20.02 7.55 -27.51
C ARG A 3 -18.64 7.83 -26.87
N LYS A 4 -18.38 9.07 -26.43
CA LYS A 4 -17.04 9.50 -25.96
C LYS A 4 -16.78 9.23 -24.47
N ALA A 5 -17.83 9.10 -23.65
CA ALA A 5 -17.67 8.91 -22.20
C ALA A 5 -17.15 7.50 -21.83
N SER A 6 -17.56 6.47 -22.57
CA SER A 6 -17.22 5.08 -22.27
C SER A 6 -15.74 4.75 -22.49
N ILE A 7 -15.10 5.36 -23.50
CA ILE A 7 -13.69 5.12 -23.83
C ILE A 7 -12.77 5.76 -22.77
N GLN A 8 -13.15 6.92 -22.23
CA GLN A 8 -12.37 7.64 -21.22
C GLN A 8 -12.38 6.92 -19.86
N ALA A 9 -13.49 6.27 -19.51
CA ALA A 9 -13.61 5.45 -18.29
C ALA A 9 -12.80 4.14 -18.38
N THR A 10 -12.79 3.48 -19.54
CA THR A 10 -12.00 2.26 -19.77
C THR A 10 -10.50 2.54 -19.68
N ASN A 11 -10.03 3.65 -20.27
CA ASN A 11 -8.62 4.04 -20.20
C ASN A 11 -8.15 4.32 -18.77
N ARG A 12 -8.93 5.07 -17.96
CA ARG A 12 -8.59 5.33 -16.54
C ARG A 12 -8.44 4.05 -15.72
N ARG A 13 -9.28 3.04 -15.99
CA ARG A 13 -9.27 1.76 -15.27
C ARG A 13 -8.06 0.89 -15.64
N GLN A 14 -7.61 0.95 -16.89
CA GLN A 14 -6.37 0.27 -17.31
C GLN A 14 -5.13 0.96 -16.72
N THR A 15 -5.01 2.28 -16.80
CA THR A 15 -3.86 3.02 -16.25
C THR A 15 -3.71 2.82 -14.74
N ALA A 16 -4.81 2.82 -13.99
CA ALA A 16 -4.78 2.57 -12.55
C ALA A 16 -4.29 1.14 -12.25
N ARG A 17 -4.71 0.14 -13.03
CA ARG A 17 -4.29 -1.25 -12.84
C ARG A 17 -2.81 -1.46 -13.16
N THR A 18 -2.28 -0.82 -14.20
CA THR A 18 -0.85 -0.85 -14.54
C THR A 18 0.03 -0.22 -13.44
N LEU A 19 -0.44 0.84 -12.78
CA LEU A 19 0.27 1.47 -11.67
C LEU A 19 0.39 0.57 -10.42
N TRP A 20 -0.54 -0.36 -10.22
CA TRP A 20 -0.46 -1.32 -9.11
C TRP A 20 0.50 -2.48 -9.38
N GLU A 21 0.65 -2.88 -10.64
CA GLU A 21 1.56 -3.99 -11.04
C GLU A 21 3.04 -3.62 -10.87
N ASP A 22 3.37 -2.31 -10.93
CA ASP A 22 4.74 -1.80 -10.75
C ASP A 22 5.12 -1.49 -9.29
N LEU A 23 4.19 -1.66 -8.34
CA LEU A 23 4.47 -1.44 -6.92
C LEU A 23 5.01 -2.72 -6.28
N GLN A 24 6.26 -2.67 -5.84
CA GLN A 24 6.85 -3.69 -4.97
C GLN A 24 6.51 -3.35 -3.53
N VAL A 25 5.94 -4.33 -2.81
CA VAL A 25 5.63 -4.22 -1.39
C VAL A 25 6.41 -5.30 -0.64
N ASP A 26 7.20 -4.88 0.34
CA ASP A 26 7.97 -5.76 1.22
C ASP A 26 7.78 -5.32 2.68
N GLY A 27 8.03 -6.23 3.62
CA GLY A 27 7.93 -5.90 5.04
C GLY A 27 7.73 -7.09 5.96
N TYR A 28 7.63 -6.78 7.25
CA TYR A 28 7.32 -7.76 8.28
C TYR A 28 6.42 -7.19 9.37
N ILE A 29 5.74 -8.11 10.04
CA ILE A 29 5.08 -7.87 11.30
C ILE A 29 5.72 -8.81 12.33
N ARG A 30 6.24 -8.25 13.42
CA ARG A 30 6.80 -9.02 14.54
C ARG A 30 5.97 -8.81 15.78
N PHE A 31 5.66 -9.90 16.46
CA PHE A 31 4.93 -9.91 17.71
C PHE A 31 5.91 -10.11 18.86
N TYR A 32 5.90 -9.18 19.81
CA TYR A 32 6.64 -9.27 21.06
C TYR A 32 5.66 -9.42 22.23
N PRO A 33 6.09 -9.90 23.41
CA PRO A 33 5.22 -9.97 24.59
C PRO A 33 4.62 -8.62 25.01
N TYR A 34 5.24 -7.50 24.63
CA TYR A 34 4.87 -6.13 25.04
C TYR A 34 4.30 -5.28 23.90
N GLY A 35 4.14 -5.83 22.69
CA GLY A 35 3.52 -5.10 21.57
C GLY A 35 3.87 -5.69 20.20
N ILE A 36 3.55 -4.92 19.16
CA ILE A 36 3.69 -5.31 17.76
C ILE A 36 4.59 -4.31 17.04
N GLU A 37 5.55 -4.81 16.26
CA GLU A 37 6.35 -4.02 15.34
C GLU A 37 5.87 -4.27 13.91
N VAL A 38 5.52 -3.19 13.21
CA VAL A 38 5.13 -3.20 11.81
C VAL A 38 6.19 -2.44 11.03
N ASN A 39 6.74 -3.09 10.01
CA ASN A 39 7.65 -2.47 9.05
C ASN A 39 7.17 -2.81 7.64
N LEU A 40 6.84 -1.79 6.86
CA LEU A 40 6.33 -1.91 5.50
C LEU A 40 7.09 -0.96 4.59
N THR A 41 7.59 -1.47 3.47
CA THR A 41 8.22 -0.70 2.42
C THR A 41 7.40 -0.88 1.14
N VAL A 42 7.01 0.24 0.55
CA VAL A 42 6.31 0.30 -0.74
C VAL A 42 7.20 1.08 -1.69
N SER A 43 7.61 0.45 -2.78
CA SER A 43 8.48 1.08 -3.77
C SER A 43 7.94 0.91 -5.19
N SER A 44 8.12 1.96 -5.97
CA SER A 44 8.01 1.98 -7.43
C SER A 44 9.36 2.32 -8.03
N LYS A 45 9.44 2.48 -9.36
CA LYS A 45 10.66 2.96 -10.04
C LYS A 45 11.10 4.35 -9.58
N ASP A 46 10.14 5.24 -9.29
CA ASP A 46 10.41 6.65 -9.04
C ASP A 46 10.38 7.03 -7.56
N THR A 47 9.69 6.26 -6.72
CA THR A 47 9.44 6.61 -5.31
C THR A 47 9.50 5.39 -4.41
N CYS A 48 10.00 5.60 -3.19
CA CYS A 48 10.02 4.60 -2.13
C CYS A 48 9.49 5.22 -0.84
N PHE A 49 8.54 4.54 -0.21
CA PHE A 49 7.94 4.90 1.07
C PHE A 49 8.17 3.78 2.06
N THR A 50 8.62 4.12 3.27
CA THR A 50 8.75 3.15 4.37
C THR A 50 7.94 3.62 5.56
N TYR A 51 7.12 2.72 6.08
CA TYR A 51 6.35 2.89 7.29
C TYR A 51 6.92 1.97 8.37
N ARG A 52 7.29 2.56 9.51
CA ARG A 52 7.72 1.81 10.70
C ARG A 52 6.97 2.31 11.92
N ARG A 53 6.34 1.39 12.64
CA ARG A 53 5.65 1.70 13.89
C ARG A 53 5.75 0.55 14.88
N PHE A 54 5.98 0.89 16.14
CA PHE A 54 5.75 0.01 17.27
C PHE A 54 4.41 0.35 17.93
N ILE A 55 3.58 -0.66 18.18
CA ILE A 55 2.26 -0.55 18.80
C ILE A 55 2.33 -1.30 20.13
N PRO A 56 2.43 -0.61 21.29
CA PRO A 56 2.42 -1.29 22.58
C PRO A 56 1.07 -1.95 22.83
N TYR A 57 1.06 -3.11 23.50
CA TYR A 57 -0.20 -3.64 24.01
C TYR A 57 -0.72 -2.73 25.13
N PRO A 58 -2.04 -2.50 25.22
CA PRO A 58 -2.60 -1.81 26.35
C PRO A 58 -2.22 -2.58 27.62
N HIS A 59 -1.62 -1.89 28.59
CA HIS A 59 -1.41 -2.46 29.90
C HIS A 59 -2.80 -2.67 30.53
N THR A 60 -3.25 -3.93 30.61
CA THR A 60 -4.32 -4.30 31.54
C THR A 60 -3.73 -4.20 32.94
N HIS A 61 -3.93 -3.05 33.59
CA HIS A 61 -3.75 -2.91 35.03
C HIS A 61 -4.95 -3.51 35.76
#